data_AF-A0A8J3FG36-F1
#
_entry.id   AF-A0A8J3FG36-F1
#
_cell.length_a   1.000
_cell.length_b   1.000
_cell.length_c   1.000
_cell.angle_alpha   90.00
_cell.angle_beta   90.00
_cell.angle_gamma   90.00
#
_symmetry.space_group_name_H-M   'P 1'
#
loop_
_entity.id
_entity.type
_entity.pdbx_description
1 polymer ?
#
loop_
_entity_poly.entity_id
_entity_poly.type
_entity_poly.pdbx_seq_one_letter_code
_entity_poly.pdbx_strand_id
1 'polypeptide(L)'
;METKDTKDMTDKEKLETVFSLLNPRERKKYKREDNPIMQEVAFEVSDNGELRYIISCLLRTCILALDSENDFASPRLSNCSKDLTIATVLDLVDILLPDAQLASYDAIEKLLLTK
;
A
#
# COMPACT_ATOMS: atom_id res chain seq x y z
N MET A 1 -3.59 -4.84 -43.63
CA MET A 1 -2.91 -5.47 -42.48
C MET A 1 -4.01 -5.88 -41.53
N GLU A 2 -4.38 -7.15 -41.54
CA GLU A 2 -5.43 -7.69 -40.67
C GLU A 2 -4.92 -7.70 -39.23
N THR A 3 -5.51 -6.90 -38.35
CA THR A 3 -5.32 -7.06 -36.90
C THR A 3 -6.29 -8.12 -36.41
N LYS A 4 -5.71 -9.30 -36.20
CA LYS A 4 -6.32 -10.52 -35.68
C LYS A 4 -6.88 -10.35 -34.27
N ASP A 5 -8.04 -11.00 -34.09
CA ASP A 5 -8.52 -11.64 -32.86
C ASP A 5 -8.71 -10.78 -31.61
N THR A 6 -9.81 -10.01 -31.57
CA THR A 6 -10.61 -9.95 -30.33
C THR A 6 -11.34 -11.27 -30.19
N LYS A 7 -10.65 -12.27 -29.63
CA LYS A 7 -11.28 -13.55 -29.29
C LYS A 7 -12.33 -13.25 -28.21
N ASP A 8 -13.61 -13.38 -28.55
CA ASP A 8 -14.71 -13.29 -27.58
C ASP A 8 -14.48 -14.36 -26.51
N MET A 9 -13.87 -13.97 -25.40
CA MET A 9 -13.65 -14.85 -24.25
C MET A 9 -15.00 -15.13 -23.59
N THR A 10 -15.26 -16.39 -23.32
CA THR A 10 -16.43 -16.79 -22.53
C THR A 10 -16.32 -16.25 -21.10
N ASP A 11 -17.46 -16.04 -20.42
CA ASP A 11 -17.46 -15.54 -19.03
C ASP A 11 -16.66 -16.44 -18.09
N LYS A 12 -16.60 -17.74 -18.38
CA LYS A 12 -15.77 -18.70 -17.64
C LYS A 12 -14.28 -18.43 -17.82
N GLU A 13 -13.82 -18.21 -19.04
CA GLU A 13 -12.41 -17.89 -19.34
C GLU A 13 -12.02 -16.53 -18.74
N LYS A 14 -12.92 -15.54 -18.78
CA LYS A 14 -12.72 -14.25 -18.12
C LYS A 14 -12.55 -14.44 -16.61
N LEU A 15 -13.42 -15.23 -15.97
CA LEU A 15 -13.34 -15.51 -14.54
C LEU A 15 -12.02 -16.20 -14.16
N GLU A 16 -11.60 -17.22 -14.91
CA GLU A 16 -10.31 -17.91 -14.69
C GLU A 16 -9.13 -16.94 -14.83
N THR A 17 -9.19 -16.03 -15.80
CA THR A 17 -8.17 -15.01 -16.01
C THR A 17 -8.14 -14.01 -14.85
N VAL A 18 -9.30 -13.55 -14.37
CA VAL A 18 -9.38 -12.69 -13.17
C VAL A 18 -8.71 -13.37 -11.98
N PHE A 19 -8.99 -14.65 -11.72
CA PHE A 19 -8.34 -15.38 -10.62
C PHE A 19 -6.82 -15.43 -10.77
N SER A 20 -6.30 -15.58 -11.99
CA SER A 20 -4.86 -15.57 -12.25
C SER A 20 -4.21 -14.20 -12.06
N LEU A 21 -4.99 -13.12 -12.22
CA LEU A 21 -4.51 -11.74 -12.06
C LEU A 21 -4.55 -11.27 -10.61
N LEU A 22 -5.34 -11.91 -9.74
CA LEU A 22 -5.43 -11.56 -8.33
C LEU A 22 -4.08 -11.71 -7.65
N ASN A 23 -3.58 -10.61 -7.09
CA ASN A 23 -2.32 -10.58 -6.34
C ASN A 23 -2.57 -10.08 -4.91
N PRO A 24 -2.99 -10.96 -3.99
CA PRO A 24 -3.27 -10.56 -2.61
C PRO A 24 -1.99 -10.11 -1.92
N ARG A 25 -2.12 -9.16 -0.98
CA ARG A 25 -0.97 -8.67 -0.21
C ARG A 25 -0.30 -9.81 0.55
N GLU A 26 0.99 -10.02 0.30
CA GLU A 26 1.80 -10.97 1.05
C GLU A 26 2.02 -10.47 2.48
N ARG A 27 1.50 -11.22 3.46
CA ARG A 27 1.77 -10.93 4.87
C ARG A 27 3.16 -11.41 5.22
N LYS A 28 4.08 -10.47 5.42
CA LYS A 28 5.41 -10.80 5.97
C LYS A 28 5.24 -11.27 7.42
N LYS A 29 5.55 -12.54 7.66
CA LYS A 29 5.61 -13.11 9.02
C LYS A 29 7.00 -12.86 9.56
N TYR A 30 7.11 -11.94 10.50
CA TYR A 30 8.36 -11.73 11.21
C TYR A 30 8.35 -12.51 12.52
N LYS A 31 9.41 -13.27 12.78
CA LYS A 31 9.60 -13.85 14.11
C LYS A 31 10.28 -12.80 14.97
N ARG A 32 9.64 -12.45 16.09
CA ARG A 32 10.18 -11.49 17.07
C ARG A 32 11.55 -11.92 17.60
N GLU A 33 11.80 -13.22 17.66
CA GLU A 33 13.08 -13.83 18.06
C GLU A 33 14.24 -13.43 17.14
N ASP A 34 13.97 -13.24 15.84
CA ASP A 34 14.99 -12.97 14.82
C ASP A 34 15.35 -11.47 14.72
N ASN A 35 14.50 -10.59 15.27
CA ASN A 35 14.73 -9.14 15.27
C ASN A 35 14.26 -8.48 16.58
N PRO A 36 15.13 -8.39 17.60
CA PRO A 36 14.75 -7.86 18.92
C PRO A 36 14.39 -6.36 18.93
N ILE A 37 14.79 -5.62 17.88
CA ILE A 37 14.53 -4.18 17.73
C ILE A 37 13.24 -3.93 16.92
N MET A 38 12.66 -4.96 16.30
CA MET A 38 11.49 -4.80 15.45
C MET A 38 10.25 -4.43 16.28
N GLN A 39 9.57 -3.35 15.87
CA GLN A 39 8.27 -2.97 16.38
C GLN A 39 7.20 -3.37 15.37
N GLU A 40 6.23 -4.17 15.82
CA GLU A 40 5.06 -4.52 15.02
C GLU A 40 3.95 -3.52 15.32
N VAL A 41 3.40 -2.92 14.28
CA VAL A 41 2.25 -2.02 14.36
C VAL A 41 1.13 -2.65 13.53
N ALA A 42 0.03 -2.99 14.18
CA ALA A 42 -1.16 -3.50 13.52
C ALA A 42 -2.19 -2.37 13.35
N PHE A 43 -2.71 -2.21 12.14
CA PHE A 43 -3.84 -1.35 11.84
C PHE A 43 -5.05 -2.23 11.56
N GLU A 44 -6.06 -2.16 12.42
CA GLU A 44 -7.36 -2.74 12.13
C GLU A 44 -8.15 -1.72 11.30
N VAL A 45 -8.59 -2.14 10.12
CA VAL A 45 -9.34 -1.30 9.18
C VAL A 45 -10.57 -2.05 8.70
N SER A 46 -11.67 -1.33 8.60
CA SER A 46 -12.98 -1.85 8.17
C SER A 46 -13.02 -2.07 6.67
N ASP A 47 -12.38 -1.17 5.92
CA ASP A 47 -12.34 -1.19 4.45
C ASP A 47 -11.11 -0.46 3.89
N ASN A 48 -10.94 -0.52 2.56
CA ASN A 48 -9.84 0.15 1.85
C ASN A 48 -9.93 1.68 1.92
N GLY A 49 -11.12 2.25 2.15
CA GLY A 49 -11.32 3.68 2.36
C GLY A 49 -10.72 4.15 3.69
N GLU A 50 -10.91 3.38 4.76
CA GLU A 50 -10.27 3.63 6.05
C GLU A 50 -8.75 3.50 5.97
N LEU A 51 -8.23 2.46 5.30
CA LEU A 51 -6.79 2.34 5.05
C LEU A 51 -6.23 3.57 4.31
N ARG A 52 -6.92 4.02 3.25
CA ARG A 52 -6.55 5.23 2.51
C ARG A 52 -6.61 6.49 3.38
N TYR A 53 -7.59 6.58 4.27
CA TYR A 53 -7.70 7.69 5.21
C TYR A 53 -6.50 7.71 6.17
N ILE A 54 -6.10 6.57 6.73
CA ILE A 54 -4.92 6.44 7.60
C ILE A 54 -3.66 6.89 6.86
N ILE A 55 -3.42 6.39 5.65
CA ILE A 55 -2.29 6.80 4.80
C ILE A 55 -2.31 8.31 4.57
N SER A 56 -3.49 8.87 4.27
CA SER A 56 -3.65 10.32 4.06
C SER A 56 -3.33 11.12 5.32
N CYS A 57 -3.72 10.65 6.50
CA CYS A 57 -3.39 11.28 7.77
C CYS A 57 -1.88 11.28 8.03
N LEU A 58 -1.20 10.14 7.83
CA LEU A 58 0.26 10.03 8.00
C LEU A 58 1.01 10.99 7.08
N LEU A 59 0.61 11.07 5.81
CA LEU A 59 1.18 12.02 4.84
C LEU A 59 0.94 13.47 5.23
N ARG A 60 -0.28 13.83 5.66
CA ARG A 60 -0.59 15.18 6.14
C ARG A 60 0.23 15.56 7.36
N THR A 61 0.44 14.61 8.28
CA THR A 61 1.31 14.82 9.44
C THR A 61 2.75 15.11 9.01
N CYS A 62 3.27 14.40 8.01
CA CYS A 62 4.60 14.67 7.46
C CYS A 62 4.69 16.07 6.82
N ILE A 63 3.68 16.48 6.05
CA ILE A 63 3.63 17.82 5.43
C ILE A 63 3.60 18.91 6.51
N LEU A 64 2.70 18.79 7.48
CA LEU A 64 2.59 19.74 8.59
C LEU A 64 3.89 19.81 9.40
N ALA A 65 4.53 18.66 9.62
CA ALA A 65 5.83 18.60 10.26
C ALA A 65 6.85 19.43 9.47
N LEU A 66 7.00 19.18 8.16
CA LEU A 66 7.91 19.91 7.29
C LEU A 66 7.68 21.43 7.33
N ASP A 67 6.42 21.87 7.23
CA ASP A 67 6.04 23.28 7.20
C ASP A 67 6.19 24.00 8.55
N SER A 68 6.20 23.27 9.67
CA SER A 68 6.30 23.88 11.00
C SER A 68 7.74 24.16 11.42
N GLU A 69 8.00 25.33 12.01
CA GLU A 69 9.25 25.61 12.73
C GLU A 69 9.35 24.88 14.07
N ASN A 70 8.24 24.28 14.54
CA ASN A 70 8.22 23.50 15.76
C ASN A 70 8.81 22.10 15.54
N ASP A 71 9.49 21.58 16.57
CA ASP A 71 10.11 20.25 16.52
C ASP A 71 9.04 19.16 16.39
N PHE A 72 9.01 18.51 15.22
CA PHE A 72 8.36 17.21 15.05
C PHE A 72 9.32 16.12 15.53
N ALA A 73 9.63 16.16 16.82
CA ALA A 73 10.45 15.18 17.50
C ALA A 73 9.55 14.21 18.27
N SER A 74 9.82 12.91 18.16
CA SER A 74 9.12 11.92 18.98
C SER A 74 9.42 12.19 20.46
N PRO A 75 8.41 12.33 21.34
CA PRO A 75 8.64 12.55 22.77
C PRO A 75 9.33 11.36 23.44
N ARG A 76 9.36 10.19 22.78
CA ARG A 76 10.05 8.99 23.25
C ARG A 76 11.45 8.82 22.66
N LEU A 77 11.81 9.59 21.64
CA LEU A 77 13.11 9.52 20.97
C LEU A 77 13.69 10.93 20.89
N SER A 78 14.19 11.42 22.03
CA SER A 78 14.78 12.75 22.19
C SER A 78 15.96 13.05 21.24
N ASN A 79 16.53 12.00 20.62
CA ASN A 79 17.68 12.10 19.72
C ASN A 79 17.30 11.85 18.25
N CYS A 80 16.01 11.70 17.93
CA CYS A 80 15.55 11.50 16.56
C CYS A 80 15.30 12.87 15.92
N SER A 81 16.03 13.19 14.86
CA SER A 81 15.81 14.44 14.13
C SER A 81 14.42 14.46 13.51
N LYS A 82 13.89 15.67 13.29
CA LYS A 82 12.64 15.89 12.56
C LYS A 82 12.65 15.15 11.21
N ASP A 83 13.72 15.28 10.44
CA ASP A 83 13.86 14.64 9.13
C ASP A 83 13.84 13.11 9.21
N LEU A 84 14.54 12.53 10.19
CA LEU A 84 14.57 11.09 10.40
C LEU A 84 13.19 10.55 10.82
N THR A 85 12.47 11.31 11.65
CA THR A 85 11.11 10.98 12.06
C THR A 85 10.17 10.99 10.86
N ILE A 86 10.24 12.02 10.01
CA ILE A 86 9.44 12.13 8.78
C ILE A 86 9.77 10.98 7.83
N ALA A 87 11.06 10.70 7.59
CA ALA A 87 11.49 9.59 6.75
C ALA A 87 10.92 8.25 7.23
N THR A 88 10.95 8.00 8.55
CA THR A 88 10.40 6.76 9.13
C THR A 88 8.89 6.64 8.93
N VAL A 89 8.15 7.74 9.03
CA VAL A 89 6.70 7.75 8.76
C VAL A 89 6.42 7.54 7.27
N LEU A 90 7.23 8.10 6.38
CA LEU A 90 7.11 7.87 4.93
C LEU A 90 7.42 6.42 4.56
N ASP A 91 8.41 5.79 5.18
CA ASP A 91 8.69 4.35 5.01
C ASP A 91 7.50 3.50 5.48
N LEU A 92 6.85 3.89 6.59
CA LEU A 92 5.64 3.22 7.06
C LEU A 92 4.49 3.38 6.04
N VAL A 93 4.32 4.58 5.47
CA VAL A 93 3.33 4.82 4.41
C VAL A 93 3.60 3.93 3.20
N ASP A 94 4.85 3.85 2.74
CA ASP A 94 5.28 3.01 1.62
C ASP A 94 4.91 1.54 1.86
N ILE A 95 5.17 1.03 3.07
CA ILE A 95 4.80 -0.35 3.45
C ILE A 95 3.28 -0.57 3.49
N LEU A 96 2.49 0.45 3.81
CA LEU A 96 1.03 0.37 3.88
C LEU A 96 0.36 0.43 2.50
N LEU A 97 1.03 0.98 1.49
CA LEU A 97 0.47 1.11 0.14
C LEU A 97 0.17 -0.27 -0.47
N PRO A 98 -1.03 -0.47 -1.05
CA PRO A 98 -1.44 -1.74 -1.62
C PRO A 98 -0.96 -1.92 -3.08
N ASP A 99 0.28 -1.58 -3.41
CA ASP A 99 0.80 -1.49 -4.79
C ASP A 99 0.54 -2.74 -5.65
N ALA A 100 0.86 -3.91 -5.10
CA ALA A 100 0.64 -5.19 -5.79
C ALA A 100 -0.84 -5.45 -6.10
N GLN A 101 -1.74 -4.99 -5.22
CA GLN A 101 -3.18 -5.14 -5.38
C GLN A 101 -3.72 -4.10 -6.38
N LEU A 102 -3.17 -2.89 -6.41
CA LEU A 102 -3.51 -1.85 -7.39
C LEU A 102 -3.17 -2.31 -8.81
N ALA A 103 -1.97 -2.84 -9.04
CA ALA A 103 -1.59 -3.38 -10.35
C ALA A 103 -2.49 -4.54 -10.80
N SER A 104 -2.92 -5.40 -9.86
CA SER A 104 -3.91 -6.46 -10.10
C SER A 104 -5.26 -5.89 -10.53
N TYR A 105 -5.77 -4.86 -9.82
CA TYR A 105 -7.02 -4.21 -10.18
C TYR A 105 -6.98 -3.53 -11.55
N ASP A 106 -5.88 -2.84 -11.89
CA ASP A 106 -5.70 -2.23 -13.22
C ASP A 106 -5.73 -3.27 -14.35
N ALA A 107 -5.13 -4.45 -14.13
CA ALA A 107 -5.13 -5.53 -15.10
C ALA A 107 -6.52 -6.16 -15.26
N ILE A 108 -7.26 -6.33 -14.16
CA ILE A 108 -8.64 -6.84 -14.17
C ILE A 108 -9.57 -5.83 -14.84
N GLU A 109 -9.44 -4.54 -14.54
CA GLU A 109 -10.24 -3.49 -15.17
C GLU A 109 -10.02 -3.49 -16.68
N LYS A 110 -8.76 -3.59 -17.14
CA LYS A 110 -8.46 -3.73 -18.58
C LYS A 110 -9.15 -4.94 -19.18
N LEU A 111 -9.04 -6.12 -18.55
CA LEU A 111 -9.68 -7.35 -19.04
C LEU A 111 -11.21 -7.19 -19.17
N LEU A 112 -11.87 -6.58 -18.19
CA LEU A 112 -13.32 -6.47 -18.14
C LEU A 112 -13.88 -5.34 -19.01
N LEU A 113 -13.11 -4.26 -19.21
CA LEU A 113 -13.50 -3.12 -20.03
C LEU A 113 -13.02 -3.20 -21.48
N THR A 114 -12.25 -4.25 -21.85
CA THR A 114 -11.90 -4.51 -23.25
C THR A 114 -13.19 -4.82 -24.03
N LYS A 115 -13.56 -3.91 -24.93
CA LYS A 115 -14.66 -4.07 -25.89
C LYS A 115 -14.16 -4.70 -27.18
#